data_AF-A0A962I9N3-F1
#
_entry.id   AF-A0A962I9N3-F1
#
_cell.length_a   1.000
_cell.length_b   1.000
_cell.length_c   1.000
_cell.angle_alpha   90.00
_cell.angle_beta   90.00
_cell.angle_gamma   90.00
#
_symmetry.space_group_name_H-M   'P 1'
#
loop_
_entity.id
_entity.type
_entity.pdbx_description
1 polymer ?
#
loop_
_entity_poly.entity_id
_entity_poly.type
_entity_poly.pdbx_seq_one_letter_code
_entity_poly.pdbx_strand_id
1 'polypeptide(L)'
;RADCDVCFAGGIANPANAPITLRNTIFLNNTGGNAFNPWAMLNPVANGGNNLQWPQVRPNSFGQQELPVSPGSSFADAQLLPPADNGGPTETMGLPSGSPAVDTGGSTGAPTTDQRGLPRTLPYDIGAFERQSDDTLLVDGFEG
;
A
#
# COMPACT_ATOMS: atom_id res chain seq x y z
N ARG A 1 8.95 9.82 7.96
CA ARG A 1 8.30 10.52 9.09
C ARG A 1 8.30 12.01 8.76
N ALA A 2 7.15 12.66 8.72
CA ALA A 2 7.12 14.12 8.59
C ALA A 2 7.43 14.73 9.96
N ASP A 3 8.48 15.55 10.04
CA ASP A 3 8.87 16.26 11.25
C ASP A 3 8.06 17.55 11.38
N CYS A 4 6.93 17.46 12.08
CA CYS A 4 6.05 18.58 12.39
C CYS A 4 5.45 18.37 13.78
N ASP A 5 5.46 19.42 14.62
CA ASP A 5 5.03 19.34 16.02
C ASP A 5 3.53 19.05 16.20
N VAL A 6 2.71 19.22 15.14
CA VAL A 6 1.29 18.81 15.08
C VAL A 6 0.82 18.56 13.64
N CYS A 7 1.17 17.41 13.05
CA CYS A 7 0.46 16.92 11.87
C CYS A 7 -0.67 15.98 12.27
N PHE A 8 -1.90 16.33 11.87
CA PHE A 8 -3.12 15.55 12.14
C PHE A 8 -3.35 14.41 11.14
N ALA A 9 -2.52 14.24 10.11
CA ALA A 9 -2.60 13.12 9.18
C ALA A 9 -1.25 12.87 8.48
N GLY A 10 -0.84 11.60 8.37
CA GLY A 10 0.39 11.20 7.66
C GLY A 10 0.17 10.63 6.26
N GLY A 11 -1.02 10.11 5.97
CA GLY A 11 -1.37 9.46 4.71
C GLY A 11 -2.40 10.23 3.88
N ILE A 12 -3.52 10.65 4.48
CA ILE A 12 -4.61 11.34 3.76
C ILE A 12 -5.07 12.58 4.53
N ALA A 13 -5.05 13.75 3.89
CA ALA A 13 -5.53 15.01 4.43
C ALA A 13 -6.47 15.70 3.43
N ASN A 14 -7.78 15.51 3.62
CA ASN A 14 -8.84 15.99 2.73
C ASN A 14 -10.09 16.39 3.56
N PRO A 15 -10.99 17.22 3.02
CA PRO A 15 -12.29 17.45 3.65
C PRO A 15 -13.13 16.17 3.66
N ALA A 16 -14.09 16.08 4.59
CA ALA A 16 -15.02 14.96 4.66
C ALA A 16 -15.78 14.81 3.34
N ASN A 17 -15.97 13.57 2.89
CA ASN A 17 -16.65 13.22 1.64
C ASN A 17 -15.98 13.79 0.37
N ALA A 18 -14.67 14.06 0.38
CA ALA A 18 -13.98 14.44 -0.85
C ALA A 18 -14.16 13.34 -1.92
N PRO A 19 -14.50 13.70 -3.17
CA PRO A 19 -14.80 12.75 -4.25
C PRO A 19 -13.52 12.13 -4.85
N ILE A 20 -12.66 11.60 -3.99
CA ILE A 20 -11.41 10.90 -4.35
C ILE A 20 -11.73 9.41 -4.50
N THR A 21 -11.13 8.79 -5.51
CA THR A 21 -11.19 7.34 -5.73
C THR A 21 -9.78 6.75 -5.59
N LEU A 22 -9.62 5.77 -4.70
CA LEU A 22 -8.36 5.03 -4.52
C LEU A 22 -8.54 3.58 -4.95
N ARG A 23 -7.63 3.05 -5.77
CA ARG A 23 -7.69 1.65 -6.22
C ARG A 23 -6.31 1.02 -6.20
N ASN A 24 -6.24 -0.26 -5.87
CA ASN A 24 -4.99 -1.03 -5.86
C ASN A 24 -3.86 -0.30 -5.13
N THR A 25 -4.18 0.37 -4.02
CA THR A 25 -3.24 1.24 -3.28
C THR A 25 -2.89 0.64 -1.92
N ILE A 26 -1.63 0.80 -1.51
CA ILE A 26 -1.13 0.40 -0.19
C ILE A 26 -0.92 1.65 0.68
N PHE A 27 -1.52 1.65 1.86
CA PHE A 27 -1.31 2.63 2.93
C PHE A 27 -0.58 1.94 4.09
N LEU A 28 0.75 1.96 4.06
CA LEU A 28 1.58 1.25 5.03
C LEU A 28 2.25 2.21 6.00
N ASN A 29 2.05 1.98 7.30
CA ASN A 29 2.71 2.68 8.42
C ASN A 29 2.58 4.21 8.40
N ASN A 30 1.52 4.73 7.77
CA ASN A 30 1.21 6.15 7.78
C ASN A 30 0.82 6.58 9.19
N THR A 31 1.49 7.60 9.72
CA THR A 31 1.23 8.15 11.05
C THR A 31 1.32 9.66 11.02
N GLY A 32 0.38 10.32 11.70
CA GLY A 32 0.45 11.76 11.96
C GLY A 32 1.52 12.09 13.01
N GLY A 33 1.94 13.34 13.05
CA GLY A 33 2.97 13.84 13.99
C GLY A 33 2.48 13.99 15.44
N ASN A 34 1.16 13.98 15.69
CA ASN A 34 0.61 14.11 17.03
C ASN A 34 0.79 12.81 17.85
N ALA A 35 1.67 12.85 18.85
CA ALA A 35 2.01 11.69 19.69
C ALA A 35 0.84 11.13 20.52
N PHE A 36 -0.16 11.95 20.87
CA PHE A 36 -1.33 11.52 21.65
C PHE A 36 -2.46 11.02 20.78
N ASN A 37 -2.41 11.34 19.48
CA ASN A 37 -3.44 10.98 18.53
C ASN A 37 -2.84 10.91 17.11
N PRO A 38 -2.03 9.87 16.81
CA PRO A 38 -1.30 9.78 15.55
C PRO A 38 -2.23 9.26 14.45
N TRP A 39 -3.10 10.14 13.99
CA TRP A 39 -4.01 9.87 12.89
C TRP A 39 -3.21 9.57 11.62
N ALA A 40 -3.47 8.42 11.02
CA ALA A 40 -2.97 8.14 9.68
C ALA A 40 -3.69 9.02 8.64
N MET A 41 -4.91 9.46 8.95
CA MET A 41 -5.82 10.10 8.02
C MET A 41 -6.75 11.09 8.71
N LEU A 42 -7.07 12.20 8.03
CA LEU A 42 -8.07 13.17 8.47
C LEU A 42 -9.49 12.71 8.15
N ASN A 43 -9.76 12.31 6.91
CA ASN A 43 -11.04 11.73 6.47
C ASN A 43 -10.82 10.61 5.44
N PRO A 44 -11.63 9.54 5.45
CA PRO A 44 -11.61 8.55 4.37
C PRO A 44 -12.03 9.18 3.03
N VAL A 45 -11.55 8.60 1.94
CA VAL A 45 -12.01 8.98 0.60
C VAL A 45 -13.37 8.36 0.31
N ALA A 46 -14.14 9.01 -0.56
CA ALA A 46 -15.51 8.59 -0.86
C ALA A 46 -15.60 7.23 -1.59
N ASN A 47 -14.61 6.90 -2.42
CA ASN A 47 -14.66 5.72 -3.29
C ASN A 47 -13.35 4.94 -3.29
N GLY A 48 -13.44 3.63 -3.54
CA GLY A 48 -12.27 2.84 -3.82
C GLY A 48 -12.55 1.36 -4.08
N GLY A 49 -11.47 0.59 -4.18
CA GLY A 49 -11.52 -0.86 -4.34
C GLY A 49 -10.12 -1.47 -4.29
N ASN A 50 -9.99 -2.62 -3.63
CA ASN A 50 -8.73 -3.36 -3.55
C ASN A 50 -7.59 -2.51 -2.95
N ASN A 51 -7.83 -1.84 -1.82
CA ASN A 51 -6.80 -1.10 -1.09
C ASN A 51 -6.38 -1.87 0.16
N LEU A 52 -5.09 -1.84 0.48
CA LEU A 52 -4.54 -2.35 1.73
C LEU A 52 -4.15 -1.19 2.64
N GLN A 53 -4.39 -1.36 3.93
CA GLN A 53 -4.02 -0.42 4.97
C GLN A 53 -3.41 -1.15 6.15
N TRP A 54 -2.31 -0.63 6.70
CA TRP A 54 -1.72 -1.21 7.90
C TRP A 54 -0.91 -0.17 8.69
N PRO A 55 -0.94 -0.22 10.04
CA PRO A 55 -1.80 -1.04 10.90
C PRO A 55 -3.23 -0.48 11.06
N GLN A 56 -4.16 -1.30 11.58
CA GLN A 56 -5.50 -0.81 11.98
C GLN A 56 -5.46 -0.03 13.29
N VAL A 57 -4.68 -0.50 14.26
CA VAL A 57 -4.55 0.19 15.55
C VAL A 57 -3.51 1.28 15.41
N ARG A 58 -3.89 2.52 15.75
CA ARG A 58 -2.99 3.67 15.72
C ARG A 58 -1.84 3.44 16.70
N PRO A 59 -0.56 3.61 16.29
CA PRO A 59 0.57 3.50 17.23
C PRO A 59 0.42 4.45 18.42
N ASN A 60 0.89 4.09 19.61
CA ASN A 60 0.89 5.00 20.79
C ASN A 60 -0.46 5.63 21.17
N SER A 61 -1.59 5.06 20.75
CA SER A 61 -2.93 5.66 20.88
C SER A 61 -3.80 5.04 21.97
N PHE A 62 -3.25 4.17 22.81
CA PHE A 62 -4.00 3.35 23.78
C PHE A 62 -5.10 2.48 23.12
N GLY A 63 -4.84 1.97 21.91
CA GLY A 63 -5.72 1.00 21.25
C GLY A 63 -6.80 1.61 20.36
N GLN A 64 -6.71 2.90 20.02
CA GLN A 64 -7.64 3.49 19.06
C GLN A 64 -7.48 2.86 17.68
N GLN A 65 -8.60 2.54 17.05
CA GLN A 65 -8.66 1.98 15.70
C GLN A 65 -8.76 3.11 14.67
N GLU A 66 -8.12 2.90 13.52
CA GLU A 66 -8.24 3.74 12.34
C GLU A 66 -9.44 3.30 11.49
N LEU A 67 -10.07 4.26 10.82
CA LEU A 67 -11.06 3.95 9.80
C LEU A 67 -10.38 3.43 8.52
N PRO A 68 -11.06 2.59 7.72
CA PRO A 68 -10.59 2.23 6.39
C PRO A 68 -10.38 3.48 5.52
N VAL A 69 -9.26 3.57 4.80
CA VAL A 69 -8.92 4.72 3.92
C VAL A 69 -9.95 4.98 2.84
N SER A 70 -10.61 3.92 2.35
CA SER A 70 -11.76 3.96 1.46
C SER A 70 -12.73 2.84 1.80
N PRO A 71 -13.99 2.88 1.33
CA PRO A 71 -14.89 1.73 1.39
C PRO A 71 -14.21 0.47 0.84
N GLY A 72 -14.36 -0.64 1.55
CA GLY A 72 -13.81 -1.94 1.14
C GLY A 72 -12.29 -2.11 1.30
N SER A 73 -11.58 -1.18 1.95
CA SER A 73 -10.15 -1.38 2.25
C SER A 73 -9.97 -2.47 3.30
N SER A 74 -8.95 -3.31 3.11
CA SER A 74 -8.60 -4.37 4.06
C SER A 74 -7.42 -3.96 4.93
N PHE A 75 -7.43 -4.41 6.19
CA PHE A 75 -6.31 -4.22 7.10
C PHE A 75 -5.36 -5.40 7.06
N ALA A 76 -4.24 -5.27 6.36
CA ALA A 76 -3.20 -6.28 6.28
C ALA A 76 -1.84 -5.65 5.94
N ASP A 77 -0.78 -6.12 6.58
CA ASP A 77 0.59 -5.71 6.25
C ASP A 77 0.94 -6.25 4.86
N ALA A 78 1.23 -5.35 3.91
CA ALA A 78 1.61 -5.74 2.56
C ALA A 78 3.02 -6.37 2.49
N GLN A 79 3.79 -6.33 3.58
CA GLN A 79 5.13 -6.92 3.67
C GLN A 79 6.07 -6.42 2.56
N LEU A 80 5.94 -5.12 2.22
CA LEU A 80 6.78 -4.49 1.20
C LEU A 80 8.26 -4.68 1.57
N LEU A 81 9.02 -5.23 0.62
CA LEU A 81 10.47 -5.28 0.75
C LEU A 81 11.04 -3.85 0.68
N PRO A 82 12.22 -3.60 1.26
CA PRO A 82 12.91 -2.32 1.09
C PRO A 82 13.08 -1.96 -0.40
N PRO A 83 13.16 -0.66 -0.75
CA PRO A 83 13.53 -0.24 -2.08
C PRO A 83 14.81 -0.95 -2.55
N ALA A 84 14.74 -1.55 -3.72
CA ALA A 84 15.86 -2.24 -4.36
C ALA A 84 15.79 -2.08 -5.87
N ASP A 85 16.92 -2.34 -6.53
CA ASP A 85 16.96 -2.48 -7.99
C ASP A 85 16.33 -3.82 -8.39
N ASN A 86 15.03 -3.77 -8.67
CA ASN A 86 14.27 -4.90 -9.23
C ASN A 86 14.09 -4.74 -10.75
N GLY A 87 14.94 -3.93 -11.40
CA GLY A 87 14.80 -3.49 -12.78
C GLY A 87 13.92 -2.24 -12.95
N GLY A 88 13.97 -1.65 -14.16
CA GLY A 88 13.21 -0.45 -14.52
C GLY A 88 13.95 0.87 -14.26
N PRO A 89 13.25 2.01 -14.34
CA PRO A 89 13.89 3.34 -14.27
C PRO A 89 14.15 3.84 -12.84
N THR A 90 13.59 3.20 -11.82
CA THR A 90 13.69 3.59 -10.39
C THR A 90 13.68 2.36 -9.50
N GLU A 91 14.26 2.44 -8.30
CA GLU A 91 14.07 1.42 -7.26
C GLU A 91 12.58 1.22 -6.97
N THR A 92 12.21 -0.02 -6.67
CA THR A 92 10.82 -0.40 -6.34
C THR A 92 10.79 -1.21 -5.06
N MET A 93 9.65 -1.19 -4.36
CA MET A 93 9.39 -2.06 -3.21
C MET A 93 8.74 -3.35 -3.71
N GLY A 94 9.50 -4.45 -3.70
CA GLY A 94 9.01 -5.77 -4.13
C GLY A 94 8.01 -6.39 -3.16
N LEU A 95 7.32 -7.43 -3.63
CA LEU A 95 6.37 -8.22 -2.85
C LEU A 95 6.93 -9.64 -2.65
N PRO A 96 7.13 -10.09 -1.40
CA PRO A 96 7.53 -11.47 -1.14
C PRO A 96 6.37 -12.44 -1.42
N SER A 97 6.71 -13.72 -1.63
CA SER A 97 5.70 -14.78 -1.72
C SER A 97 4.81 -14.82 -0.47
N GLY A 98 3.50 -14.86 -0.66
CA GLY A 98 2.52 -14.85 0.44
C GLY A 98 2.15 -13.47 0.96
N SER A 99 2.69 -12.39 0.38
CA SER A 99 2.23 -11.04 0.69
C SER A 99 0.72 -10.90 0.45
N PRO A 100 -0.04 -10.26 1.38
CA PRO A 100 -1.46 -9.95 1.17
C PRO A 100 -1.77 -9.08 -0.04
N ALA A 101 -0.77 -8.42 -0.62
CA ALA A 101 -0.93 -7.59 -1.82
C ALA A 101 -0.89 -8.41 -3.11
N VAL A 102 -0.43 -9.66 -3.06
CA VAL A 102 -0.28 -10.53 -4.24
C VAL A 102 -1.63 -11.10 -4.64
N ASP A 103 -1.97 -11.02 -5.93
CA ASP A 103 -3.21 -11.53 -6.54
C ASP A 103 -4.52 -11.02 -5.89
N THR A 104 -4.50 -9.86 -5.21
CA THR A 104 -5.68 -9.29 -4.52
C THR A 104 -6.18 -7.97 -5.12
N GLY A 105 -5.54 -7.49 -6.17
CA GLY A 105 -5.89 -6.30 -6.94
C GLY A 105 -7.01 -6.52 -7.96
N GLY A 106 -7.59 -5.40 -8.42
CA GLY A 106 -8.62 -5.39 -9.46
C GLY A 106 -8.11 -4.82 -10.79
N SER A 107 -8.68 -5.26 -11.91
CA SER A 107 -8.32 -4.74 -13.25
C SER A 107 -8.89 -3.36 -13.57
N THR A 108 -9.97 -2.96 -12.90
CA THR A 108 -10.71 -1.74 -13.24
C THR A 108 -9.90 -0.47 -12.98
N GLY A 109 -9.40 0.16 -14.05
CA GLY A 109 -8.60 1.39 -13.96
C GLY A 109 -7.14 1.15 -13.55
N ALA A 110 -6.70 -0.11 -13.50
CA ALA A 110 -5.31 -0.45 -13.31
C ALA A 110 -4.50 -0.21 -14.60
N PRO A 111 -3.27 0.33 -14.52
CA PRO A 111 -2.36 0.38 -15.66
C PRO A 111 -2.02 -1.03 -16.15
N THR A 112 -1.66 -1.16 -17.43
CA THR A 112 -1.28 -2.46 -18.02
C THR A 112 0.10 -2.95 -17.58
N THR A 113 0.92 -2.06 -17.01
CA THR A 113 2.27 -2.36 -16.53
C THR A 113 2.47 -1.86 -15.09
N ASP A 114 3.46 -2.42 -14.41
CA ASP A 114 3.92 -1.91 -13.12
C ASP A 114 4.94 -0.77 -13.29
N GLN A 115 5.52 -0.26 -12.19
CA GLN A 115 6.47 0.85 -12.21
C GLN A 115 7.76 0.54 -12.98
N ARG A 116 8.11 -0.75 -13.13
CA ARG A 116 9.30 -1.20 -13.87
C ARG A 116 9.06 -1.24 -15.37
N GLY A 117 7.80 -1.09 -15.80
CA GLY A 117 7.37 -1.26 -17.18
C GLY A 117 7.08 -2.72 -17.54
N LEU A 118 7.06 -3.64 -16.56
CA LEU A 118 6.72 -5.03 -16.79
C LEU A 118 5.19 -5.21 -16.82
N PRO A 119 4.65 -6.17 -17.60
CA PRO A 119 3.22 -6.45 -17.64
C PRO A 119 2.66 -6.82 -16.27
N ARG A 120 1.39 -6.45 -16.05
CA ARG A 120 0.60 -6.99 -14.94
C ARG A 120 -0.10 -8.29 -15.33
N THR A 121 -0.15 -9.26 -14.43
CA THR A 121 -0.70 -10.60 -14.65
C THR A 121 -1.93 -10.78 -13.78
N LEU A 122 -3.06 -11.23 -14.32
CA LEU A 122 -4.26 -11.38 -13.52
C LEU A 122 -4.21 -12.61 -12.59
N PRO A 123 -4.70 -12.51 -11.35
CA PRO A 123 -5.19 -11.29 -10.68
C PRO A 123 -4.06 -10.30 -10.37
N TYR A 124 -4.30 -8.99 -10.53
CA TYR A 124 -3.23 -8.00 -10.33
C TYR A 124 -2.78 -7.91 -8.88
N ASP A 125 -1.54 -7.45 -8.68
CA ASP A 125 -1.05 -7.10 -7.35
C ASP A 125 -1.49 -5.68 -6.97
N ILE A 126 -1.78 -5.47 -5.68
CA ILE A 126 -2.03 -4.14 -5.13
C ILE A 126 -0.69 -3.42 -4.99
N GLY A 127 -0.59 -2.19 -5.48
CA GLY A 127 0.60 -1.35 -5.38
C GLY A 127 1.31 -1.12 -6.72
N ALA A 128 2.58 -0.70 -6.65
CA ALA A 128 3.38 -0.26 -7.80
C ALA A 128 4.22 -1.36 -8.44
N PHE A 129 4.27 -2.54 -7.82
CA PHE A 129 5.08 -3.69 -8.22
C PHE A 129 4.15 -4.86 -8.52
N GLU A 130 4.40 -5.56 -9.63
CA GLU A 130 3.71 -6.81 -9.95
C GLU A 130 4.68 -7.99 -9.92
N ARG A 131 4.44 -8.96 -9.05
CA ARG A 131 5.25 -10.17 -9.00
C ARG A 131 5.06 -10.95 -10.31
N GLN A 132 6.18 -11.23 -10.98
CA GLN A 132 6.15 -11.97 -12.23
C GLN A 132 6.10 -13.46 -11.91
N SER A 133 5.31 -14.23 -12.66
CA SER A 133 5.18 -15.68 -12.48
C SER A 133 6.51 -16.44 -12.61
N ASP A 134 7.48 -15.87 -13.34
CA ASP A 134 8.82 -16.43 -13.54
C ASP A 134 9.73 -16.31 -12.30
N ASP A 135 9.32 -15.50 -11.32
CA ASP A 135 10.05 -15.26 -10.06
C ASP A 135 9.93 -16.41 -9.05
N THR A 136 9.19 -17.48 -9.40
CA THR A 136 9.15 -18.74 -8.63
C THR A 136 10.12 -19.81 -9.13
N LEU A 137 10.69 -19.65 -10.33
CA LEU A 137 11.60 -20.63 -10.94
C LEU A 137 13.08 -20.42 -10.60
N LEU A 138 13.44 -19.28 -9.98
CA LEU A 138 14.84 -18.94 -9.66
C LEU A 138 15.18 -19.03 -8.16
N VAL A 139 14.24 -19.45 -7.31
CA VAL A 139 14.47 -19.55 -5.85
C VAL A 139 15.31 -20.78 -5.46
N ASP A 140 15.55 -21.71 -6.40
CA ASP A 140 16.26 -22.98 -6.15
C ASP A 140 17.76 -22.95 -6.55
N GLY A 141 18.44 -21.82 -6.36
CA GLY A 141 19.90 -21.82 -6.19
C GLY A 141 20.76 -22.27 -7.37
N PHE A 142 20.56 -21.69 -8.56
CA PHE A 142 21.43 -21.91 -9.72
C PHE A 142 22.26 -20.69 -10.14
N GLU A 143 22.71 -19.86 -9.19
CA GLU A 143 23.85 -18.98 -9.43
C GLU A 143 25.11 -19.71 -8.95
N GLY A 144 25.93 -20.16 -9.92
CA GLY A 144 27.21 -20.82 -9.69
C GLY A 144 28.38 -19.85 -9.47
#